data_AF-A0A8T1L597-F1
#
_entry.id   AF-A0A8T1L597-F1
#
_cell.length_a   1.000
_cell.length_b   1.000
_cell.length_c   1.000
_cell.angle_alpha   90.00
_cell.angle_beta   90.00
_cell.angle_gamma   90.00
#
_symmetry.space_group_name_H-M   'P 1'
#
loop_
_entity.id
_entity.type
_entity.pdbx_description
1 polymer ?
#
loop_
_entity_poly.entity_id
_entity_poly.type
_entity_poly.pdbx_seq_one_letter_code
_entity_poly.pdbx_strand_id
1 'polypeptide(L)'
;MLQTFSPTEQHGVALGFVVKEQRDAAAATTTTASSGTTPRVQSLKLHVSNYVGKEGEPLFRWLVEVDTAIAARRIFDERSKVAFAMSCLGERERSWAYGHRFTYATCFSTYASTTRPPGHVLSWQLQLF
;
A
#
# COMPACT_ATOMS: atom_id res chain seq x y z
N MET A 1 52.74 -44.27 9.51
CA MET A 1 52.19 -44.22 10.88
C MET A 1 50.84 -43.53 10.81
N LEU A 2 49.75 -44.20 11.22
CA LEU A 2 48.39 -43.64 11.20
C LEU A 2 48.22 -42.78 12.46
N GLN A 3 48.14 -41.45 12.31
CA GLN A 3 47.86 -40.57 13.44
C GLN A 3 46.43 -40.82 13.91
N THR A 4 46.30 -41.41 15.09
CA THR A 4 45.01 -41.69 15.73
C THR A 4 44.73 -40.53 16.66
N PHE A 5 43.81 -39.65 16.27
CA PHE A 5 43.40 -38.52 17.09
C PHE A 5 42.65 -39.01 18.33
N SER A 6 42.86 -38.35 19.47
CA SER A 6 42.13 -38.66 20.71
C SER A 6 40.63 -38.33 20.55
N PRO A 7 39.72 -38.98 21.30
CA PRO A 7 38.28 -38.76 21.17
C PRO A 7 37.85 -37.28 21.31
N THR A 8 38.59 -36.50 22.11
CA THR A 8 38.33 -35.08 22.34
C THR A 8 38.73 -34.21 21.13
N GLU A 9 39.81 -34.56 20.45
CA GLU A 9 40.25 -33.89 19.23
C GLU A 9 39.28 -34.17 18.08
N GLN A 10 38.80 -35.41 17.96
CA GLN A 10 37.78 -35.78 16.98
C GLN A 10 36.47 -35.02 17.20
N HIS A 11 36.09 -34.81 18.46
CA HIS A 11 34.90 -34.02 18.81
C HIS A 11 35.05 -32.55 18.39
N GLY A 12 36.21 -31.93 18.60
CA GLY A 12 36.48 -30.57 18.14
C GLY A 12 36.40 -30.42 16.62
N VAL A 13 36.94 -31.39 15.88
CA VAL A 13 36.86 -31.43 14.41
C VAL A 13 35.41 -31.64 13.93
N ALA A 14 34.66 -32.54 14.57
CA ALA A 14 33.27 -32.79 14.24
C ALA A 14 32.39 -31.55 14.47
N LEU A 15 32.57 -30.86 15.60
CA LEU A 15 31.87 -29.61 15.87
C LEU A 15 32.24 -28.50 14.88
N GLY A 16 33.53 -28.38 14.54
CA GLY A 16 33.98 -27.42 13.54
C GLY A 16 33.38 -27.68 12.16
N PHE A 17 33.28 -28.95 11.77
CA PHE A 17 32.62 -29.36 10.52
C PHE A 17 31.13 -29.03 10.53
N VAL A 18 30.40 -29.35 11.61
CA VAL A 18 28.96 -29.07 11.74
C VAL A 18 28.66 -27.57 11.71
N VAL A 19 29.45 -26.74 12.41
CA VAL A 19 29.26 -25.28 12.41
C VAL A 19 29.55 -24.69 11.03
N LYS A 20 30.58 -25.18 10.35
CA LYS A 20 30.90 -24.76 8.98
C LYS A 20 29.81 -25.16 8.00
N GLU A 21 29.34 -26.40 8.05
CA GLU A 21 28.21 -26.88 7.23
C GLU A 21 26.93 -26.10 7.50
N GLN A 22 26.59 -25.77 8.76
CA GLN A 22 25.44 -24.92 9.03
C GLN A 22 25.59 -23.51 8.45
N ARG A 23 26.80 -22.94 8.49
CA ARG A 23 27.09 -21.61 7.92
C ARG A 23 27.03 -21.62 6.40
N ASP A 24 27.59 -22.65 5.78
CA ASP A 24 27.60 -22.83 4.32
C ASP A 24 26.19 -23.17 3.81
N ALA A 25 25.41 -23.97 4.56
CA ALA A 25 23.99 -24.21 4.30
C ALA A 25 23.13 -22.95 4.50
N ALA A 26 23.41 -22.11 5.50
CA ALA A 26 22.73 -20.82 5.68
C ALA A 26 23.08 -19.80 4.58
N ALA A 27 24.34 -19.79 4.12
CA ALA A 27 24.79 -18.97 3.00
C ALA A 27 24.19 -19.45 1.66
N ALA A 28 24.10 -20.77 1.45
CA ALA A 28 23.43 -21.38 0.30
C ALA A 28 21.91 -21.13 0.33
N THR A 29 21.29 -21.16 1.51
CA THR A 29 19.88 -20.77 1.69
C THR A 29 19.65 -19.29 1.36
N THR A 30 20.66 -18.43 1.48
CA THR A 30 20.53 -17.01 1.07
C THR A 30 20.63 -16.83 -0.46
N THR A 31 21.13 -17.82 -1.20
CA THR A 31 21.29 -17.74 -2.67
C THR A 31 20.28 -18.61 -3.44
N THR A 32 19.65 -19.60 -2.79
CA THR A 32 18.61 -20.45 -3.41
C THR A 32 17.43 -20.80 -2.48
N ALA A 33 17.19 -20.04 -1.40
CA ALA A 33 15.82 -19.98 -0.87
C ALA A 33 15.01 -19.12 -1.83
N SER A 34 13.98 -19.74 -2.41
CA SER A 34 12.70 -19.08 -2.68
C SER A 34 12.54 -17.89 -1.74
N SER A 35 12.51 -16.68 -2.32
CA SER A 35 12.29 -15.40 -1.62
C SER A 35 11.51 -15.66 -0.34
N GLY A 36 12.10 -15.39 0.82
CA GLY A 36 11.41 -15.45 2.10
C GLY A 36 10.14 -14.64 1.97
N THR A 37 9.04 -15.32 1.65
CA THR A 37 7.81 -14.67 1.23
C THR A 37 7.10 -14.34 2.52
N THR A 38 7.53 -13.26 3.16
CA THR A 38 6.52 -12.39 3.79
C THR A 38 5.42 -12.25 2.74
N PRO A 39 4.16 -12.63 3.01
CA PRO A 39 3.09 -12.48 2.02
C PRO A 39 3.13 -11.05 1.54
N ARG A 40 3.60 -10.82 0.31
CA ARG A 40 3.68 -9.47 -0.23
C ARG A 40 2.23 -9.05 -0.37
N VAL A 41 1.76 -8.18 0.52
CA VAL A 41 0.34 -7.79 0.52
C VAL A 41 0.07 -7.14 -0.83
N GLN A 42 -0.64 -7.86 -1.69
CA GLN A 42 -0.95 -7.42 -3.04
C GLN A 42 -1.96 -6.27 -2.96
N SER A 43 -1.71 -5.21 -3.73
CA SER A 43 -2.69 -4.15 -3.93
C SER A 43 -3.68 -4.59 -5.00
N LEU A 44 -4.97 -4.37 -4.75
CA LEU A 44 -6.04 -4.69 -5.69
C LEU A 44 -6.50 -3.42 -6.38
N LYS A 45 -6.58 -3.46 -7.71
CA LYS A 45 -7.09 -2.34 -8.53
C LYS A 45 -8.60 -2.51 -8.72
N LEU A 46 -9.38 -2.02 -7.76
CA LEU A 46 -10.85 -1.99 -7.90
C LEU A 46 -11.28 -0.96 -8.95
N HIS A 47 -12.33 -1.27 -9.71
CA HIS A 47 -12.97 -0.31 -10.58
C HIS A 47 -13.84 0.66 -9.75
N VAL A 48 -13.83 1.94 -10.10
CA VAL A 48 -14.69 2.96 -9.49
C VAL A 48 -15.38 3.68 -10.65
N SER A 49 -16.70 3.77 -10.58
CA SER A 49 -17.47 4.46 -11.62
C SER A 49 -17.21 5.96 -11.54
N ASN A 50 -17.23 6.66 -12.68
CA ASN A 50 -17.06 8.11 -12.66
C ASN A 50 -18.30 8.79 -12.05
N TYR A 51 -18.10 9.72 -11.13
CA TYR A 51 -19.18 10.55 -10.61
C TYR A 51 -19.41 11.75 -11.51
N VAL A 52 -20.63 11.88 -12.07
CA VAL A 52 -20.96 12.91 -13.06
C VAL A 52 -21.83 14.02 -12.45
N GLY A 53 -22.17 13.94 -11.16
CA GLY A 53 -22.95 14.98 -10.48
C GLY A 53 -24.37 15.12 -11.01
N LYS A 54 -24.93 14.07 -11.62
CA LYS A 54 -26.31 14.12 -12.15
C LYS A 54 -27.32 14.08 -11.02
N GLU A 55 -28.48 14.72 -11.24
CA GLU A 55 -29.60 14.64 -10.31
C GLU A 55 -30.01 13.17 -10.09
N GLY A 56 -30.11 12.77 -8.81
CA GLY A 56 -30.38 11.38 -8.42
C GLY A 56 -29.16 10.45 -8.41
N GLU A 57 -27.97 10.90 -8.83
CA GLU A 57 -26.75 10.11 -8.69
C GLU A 57 -26.32 10.05 -7.21
N PRO A 58 -26.20 8.86 -6.61
CA PRO A 58 -25.97 8.74 -5.18
C PRO A 58 -24.50 9.03 -4.83
N LEU A 59 -24.19 10.28 -4.51
CA LEU A 59 -22.85 10.73 -4.11
C LEU A 59 -22.25 9.91 -2.96
N PHE A 60 -23.05 9.57 -1.95
CA PHE A 60 -22.57 8.78 -0.82
C PHE A 60 -22.13 7.36 -1.22
N ARG A 61 -22.88 6.71 -2.13
CA ARG A 61 -22.48 5.40 -2.67
C ARG A 61 -21.14 5.50 -3.40
N TRP A 62 -20.97 6.53 -4.22
CA TRP A 62 -19.72 6.76 -4.95
C TRP A 62 -18.53 7.00 -4.00
N LEU A 63 -18.70 7.79 -2.93
CA LEU A 63 -17.65 8.01 -1.93
C LEU A 63 -17.19 6.71 -1.27
N VAL A 64 -18.13 5.81 -0.95
CA VAL A 64 -17.81 4.48 -0.39
C VAL A 64 -17.03 3.63 -1.39
N GLU A 65 -17.35 3.68 -2.68
CA GLU A 65 -16.57 3.00 -3.72
C GLU A 65 -15.14 3.52 -3.81
N VAL A 66 -14.96 4.85 -3.76
CA VAL A 66 -13.63 5.50 -3.76
C VAL A 66 -12.83 5.09 -2.53
N ASP A 67 -13.41 5.15 -1.34
CA ASP A 67 -12.78 4.73 -0.07
C ASP A 67 -12.33 3.26 -0.12
N THR A 68 -13.21 2.38 -0.59
CA THR A 68 -12.94 0.95 -0.74
C THR A 68 -11.79 0.72 -1.71
N ALA A 69 -11.75 1.46 -2.82
CA ALA A 69 -10.69 1.35 -3.81
C ALA A 69 -9.35 1.92 -3.30
N ILE A 70 -9.36 2.97 -2.49
CA ILE A 70 -8.16 3.51 -1.81
C ILE A 70 -7.58 2.47 -0.84
N ALA A 71 -8.44 1.85 -0.02
CA ALA A 71 -8.03 0.82 0.93
C ALA A 71 -7.46 -0.40 0.20
N ALA A 72 -8.16 -0.89 -0.83
CA ALA A 72 -7.74 -2.04 -1.63
C ALA A 72 -6.42 -1.79 -2.39
N ARG A 73 -6.21 -0.55 -2.88
CA ARG A 73 -4.96 -0.14 -3.53
C ARG A 73 -3.85 0.22 -2.56
N ARG A 74 -4.14 0.33 -1.26
CA ARG A 74 -3.22 0.73 -0.20
C ARG A 74 -2.61 2.12 -0.44
N ILE A 75 -3.44 3.07 -0.85
CA ILE A 75 -3.02 4.47 -1.03
C ILE A 75 -3.05 5.17 0.34
N PHE A 76 -1.87 5.43 0.91
CA PHE A 76 -1.75 6.05 2.24
C PHE A 76 -1.53 7.55 2.20
N ASP A 77 -0.76 8.03 1.21
CA ASP A 77 -0.45 9.44 1.06
C ASP A 77 -1.70 10.23 0.70
N GLU A 78 -1.90 11.33 1.42
CA GLU A 78 -3.13 12.11 1.33
C GLU A 78 -3.31 12.79 -0.02
N ARG A 79 -2.21 13.28 -0.59
CA ARG A 79 -2.22 13.89 -1.93
C ARG A 79 -2.56 12.85 -2.99
N SER A 80 -2.10 11.61 -2.80
CA SER A 80 -2.40 10.47 -3.66
C SER A 80 -3.85 10.03 -3.56
N LYS A 81 -4.46 10.06 -2.36
CA LYS A 81 -5.90 9.80 -2.18
C LYS A 81 -6.74 10.86 -2.89
N VAL A 82 -6.40 12.13 -2.73
CA VAL A 82 -7.07 13.25 -3.42
C VAL A 82 -6.92 13.12 -4.93
N ALA A 83 -5.71 12.87 -5.44
CA ALA A 83 -5.47 12.71 -6.87
C ALA A 83 -6.26 11.53 -7.44
N PHE A 84 -6.34 10.43 -6.69
CA PHE A 84 -7.14 9.27 -7.06
C PHE A 84 -8.64 9.59 -7.09
N ALA A 85 -9.19 10.21 -6.04
CA ALA A 85 -10.60 10.61 -5.99
C ALA A 85 -10.97 11.56 -7.14
N MET A 86 -10.11 12.55 -7.44
CA MET A 86 -10.29 13.44 -8.59
C MET A 86 -10.30 12.69 -9.93
N SER A 87 -9.47 11.64 -10.08
CA SER A 87 -9.44 10.84 -11.31
C SER A 87 -10.74 10.06 -11.56
N CYS A 88 -11.53 9.83 -10.51
CA CYS A 88 -12.83 9.17 -10.56
C CYS A 88 -14.01 10.14 -10.76
N LEU A 89 -13.75 11.42 -11.03
CA LEU A 89 -14.78 12.38 -11.40
C LEU A 89 -15.06 12.31 -12.91
N GLY A 90 -16.30 12.63 -13.31
CA GLY A 90 -16.70 12.86 -14.70
C GLY A 90 -15.89 14.00 -15.33
N GLU A 91 -15.86 14.09 -16.66
CA GLU A 91 -14.97 15.03 -17.36
C GLU A 91 -15.16 16.49 -16.93
N ARG A 92 -16.42 16.90 -16.70
CA ARG A 92 -16.76 18.26 -16.27
C ARG A 92 -16.32 18.51 -14.83
N GLU A 93 -16.69 17.63 -13.91
CA GLU A 93 -16.39 17.71 -12.48
C GLU A 93 -14.87 17.64 -12.26
N ARG A 94 -14.18 16.80 -13.04
CA ARG A 94 -12.73 16.66 -13.04
C ARG A 94 -12.04 17.93 -13.52
N SER A 95 -12.49 18.51 -14.63
CA SER A 95 -11.95 19.77 -15.16
C SER A 95 -12.12 20.91 -14.17
N TRP A 96 -13.30 21.00 -13.54
CA TRP A 96 -13.56 21.97 -12.48
C TRP A 96 -12.62 21.75 -11.28
N ALA A 97 -12.47 20.52 -10.79
CA ALA A 97 -11.64 20.21 -9.64
C ALA A 97 -10.14 20.53 -9.90
N TYR A 98 -9.63 20.22 -11.09
CA TYR A 98 -8.26 20.60 -11.47
C TYR A 98 -8.10 22.11 -11.61
N GLY A 99 -9.06 22.81 -12.21
CA GLY A 99 -9.05 24.27 -12.30
C GLY A 99 -9.06 24.93 -10.92
N HIS A 100 -9.86 24.42 -9.99
CA HIS A 100 -9.93 24.92 -8.63
C HIS A 100 -8.64 24.66 -7.83
N ARG A 101 -7.99 23.51 -8.06
CA ARG A 101 -6.70 23.20 -7.44
C ARG A 101 -5.55 24.02 -8.03
N PHE A 102 -5.67 24.43 -9.28
CA PHE A 102 -4.73 25.34 -9.94
C PHE A 102 -4.83 26.77 -9.37
N THR A 103 -6.04 27.28 -9.16
CA THR A 103 -6.26 28.62 -8.59
C THR A 103 -5.98 28.69 -7.09
N TYR A 104 -6.23 27.61 -6.35
CA TYR A 104 -6.02 27.55 -4.91
C TYR A 104 -5.21 26.30 -4.55
N ALA A 105 -3.90 26.46 -4.41
CA ALA A 105 -2.97 25.35 -4.13
C ALA A 105 -3.25 24.59 -2.82
N THR A 106 -4.00 25.21 -1.89
CA THR A 106 -4.40 24.62 -0.61
C THR A 106 -5.75 23.88 -0.68
N CYS A 107 -6.50 23.98 -1.79
CA CYS A 107 -7.72 23.22 -1.95
C CYS A 107 -7.43 21.72 -2.01
N PHE A 108 -8.26 20.95 -1.28
CA PHE A 108 -8.14 19.49 -1.16
C PHE A 108 -6.85 19.00 -0.48
N SER A 109 -6.41 19.67 0.59
CA SER A 109 -5.22 19.26 1.35
C SER A 109 -5.39 17.95 2.12
N THR A 110 -6.62 17.49 2.35
CA THR A 110 -6.93 16.34 3.21
C THR A 110 -8.11 15.52 2.66
N TYR A 111 -7.89 14.22 2.54
CA TYR A 111 -8.83 13.13 2.33
C TYR A 111 -9.30 12.59 3.69
N ALA A 112 -10.23 13.29 4.33
CA ALA A 112 -10.79 12.85 5.60
C ALA A 112 -11.78 11.71 5.37
N SER A 113 -11.39 10.47 5.67
CA SER A 113 -12.32 9.34 5.76
C SER A 113 -13.14 9.45 7.05
N THR A 114 -14.45 9.28 6.88
CA THR A 114 -15.49 9.40 7.90
C THR A 114 -15.26 8.44 9.09
N THR A 115 -14.60 8.90 10.15
CA THR A 115 -14.66 8.26 11.49
C THR A 115 -14.84 9.24 12.65
N ARG A 116 -15.10 10.54 12.40
CA ARG A 116 -15.28 11.58 13.44
C ARG A 116 -16.24 12.69 12.93
N PRO A 117 -17.09 13.33 13.77
CA PRO A 117 -18.22 14.13 13.27
C PRO A 117 -17.76 15.35 12.44
N PRO A 118 -18.55 15.81 11.44
CA PRO A 118 -17.97 16.32 10.21
C PRO A 118 -17.92 17.85 10.15
N GLY A 119 -16.72 18.41 10.29
CA GLY A 119 -16.40 19.72 9.72
C GLY A 119 -15.83 19.64 8.30
N HIS A 120 -15.24 18.49 7.92
CA HIS A 120 -14.43 18.38 6.70
C HIS A 120 -15.07 17.59 5.56
N VAL A 121 -16.04 16.70 5.85
CA VAL A 121 -16.84 16.02 4.82
C VAL A 121 -17.77 17.01 4.11
N LEU A 122 -18.24 18.02 4.87
CA LEU A 122 -18.96 19.16 4.33
C LEU A 122 -18.11 19.99 3.37
N SER A 123 -16.78 20.03 3.53
CA SER A 123 -15.89 20.77 2.60
C SER A 123 -15.91 20.16 1.20
N TRP A 124 -15.92 18.83 1.07
CA TRP A 124 -16.02 18.17 -0.23
C TRP A 124 -17.43 18.29 -0.83
N GLN A 125 -18.48 18.18 -0.01
CA GLN A 125 -19.88 18.39 -0.42
C GLN A 125 -20.17 19.82 -0.88
N LEU A 126 -19.61 20.83 -0.21
CA LEU A 126 -19.78 22.26 -0.53
C LEU A 126 -18.83 22.76 -1.62
N GLN A 127 -17.85 21.97 -2.04
CA GLN A 127 -16.97 22.32 -3.16
C GLN A 127 -17.35 21.58 -4.43
N LEU A 128 -17.92 20.38 -4.37
CA LEU A 128 -18.38 19.67 -5.58
C LEU A 128 -19.74 20.19 -6.13
N PHE A 129 -20.45 21.05 -5.40
CA PHE A 129 -21.67 21.76 -5.78
C PHE A 129 -21.57 23.23 -5.39
#